data_AF-A0A9D0VZA1-F1
#
_entry.id   AF-A0A9D0VZA1-F1
#
_cell.length_a   1.000
_cell.length_b   1.000
_cell.length_c   1.000
_cell.angle_alpha   90.00
_cell.angle_beta   90.00
_cell.angle_gamma   90.00
#
_symmetry.space_group_name_H-M   'P 1'
#
loop_
_entity.id
_entity.type
_entity.pdbx_description
1 polymer ?
#
loop_
_entity_poly.entity_id
_entity_poly.type
_entity_poly.pdbx_seq_one_letter_code
_entity_poly.pdbx_strand_id
1 'polypeptide(L)'
;MRRRAGRSRHRPRRGGIILHESDGEFYARLLRAYFDSANDAIFVLCNELKFLSCNRRMESWLGLPESELTRHNCRRPITDLVGNTDTAKVFEQAARKVFEGESQCFECLLEPADAAQRWVEINMTRVDVEAGEMVIAVARDTTERREQMARIYYQSTHDVLTGLPNRTSLQRFLDGCDRTGAMGERPLVMLVIDVLHFRDVNEALGHQMADEVLKTIASRLKEVARQFRDTRIYRLESDRFVMVCGKDAAQHWAAVVEAVQQGFAAPIEQSGLQLTLGSNIGVASYPAHVSAANGLVQAAEAALHAVKQQAASSVRMYYRSRDASGKERLALLNDLRKAIATAAIDVDLQPIVPVHGPGAVRLEALARWHHPERGQIPPERFVALAETSGQILALTWRVIERALQDAAPLIREG
;
A
#
# COMPACT_ATOMS: atom_id res chain seq x y z
N MET A 1 37.76 -60.30 -66.32
CA MET A 1 38.94 -61.15 -66.09
C MET A 1 39.82 -60.52 -65.01
N ARG A 2 40.26 -61.33 -64.05
CA ARG A 2 41.12 -60.98 -62.90
C ARG A 2 42.48 -60.40 -63.33
N ARG A 3 43.08 -59.50 -62.52
CA ARG A 3 44.23 -59.83 -61.65
C ARG A 3 44.70 -58.65 -60.79
N ARG A 4 45.14 -59.02 -59.57
CA ARG A 4 45.63 -58.25 -58.42
C ARG A 4 47.10 -57.81 -58.54
N ALA A 5 47.47 -56.94 -57.58
CA ALA A 5 48.77 -56.76 -56.90
C ALA A 5 49.60 -55.55 -57.39
N GLY A 6 50.21 -54.70 -56.57
CA GLY A 6 50.30 -54.61 -55.11
C GLY A 6 51.37 -53.58 -54.70
N ARG A 7 51.06 -52.76 -53.68
CA ARG A 7 51.93 -52.06 -52.69
C ARG A 7 53.20 -51.31 -53.15
N SER A 8 53.25 -50.01 -52.82
CA SER A 8 54.39 -49.41 -52.12
C SER A 8 53.90 -48.42 -51.06
N ARG A 9 54.46 -48.53 -49.85
CA ARG A 9 54.15 -47.75 -48.66
C ARG A 9 54.89 -46.42 -48.72
N HIS A 10 54.18 -45.30 -48.60
CA HIS A 10 54.75 -44.03 -48.18
C HIS A 10 54.05 -43.56 -46.90
N ARG A 11 54.78 -43.64 -45.77
CA ARG A 11 54.37 -43.02 -44.51
C ARG A 11 54.51 -41.49 -44.67
N PRO A 12 53.48 -40.68 -44.39
CA PRO A 12 53.72 -39.27 -44.12
C PRO A 12 54.32 -39.14 -42.73
N ARG A 13 55.41 -38.37 -42.65
CA ARG A 13 56.12 -37.99 -41.44
C ARG A 13 55.17 -37.29 -40.47
N ARG A 14 55.28 -37.61 -39.17
CA ARG A 14 54.73 -36.80 -38.08
C ARG A 14 55.32 -35.39 -38.18
N GLY A 15 54.53 -34.44 -38.67
CA GLY A 15 54.80 -33.02 -38.50
C GLY A 15 54.45 -32.67 -37.06
N GLY A 16 55.45 -32.61 -36.19
CA GLY A 16 55.30 -31.95 -34.90
C GLY A 16 54.97 -30.49 -35.16
N ILE A 17 53.88 -30.01 -34.57
CA ILE A 17 53.58 -28.58 -34.51
C ILE A 17 54.67 -27.99 -33.61
N ILE A 18 55.67 -27.38 -34.23
CA ILE A 18 56.62 -26.52 -33.53
C ILE A 18 55.84 -25.22 -33.30
N LEU A 19 55.27 -25.07 -32.10
CA LEU A 19 54.76 -23.78 -31.65
C LEU A 19 55.95 -22.82 -31.57
N HIS A 20 56.01 -21.84 -32.45
CA HIS A 20 56.96 -20.74 -32.33
C HIS A 20 56.60 -19.93 -31.07
N GLU A 21 57.59 -19.55 -30.25
CA GLU A 21 57.41 -18.74 -29.02
C GLU A 21 56.56 -17.47 -29.25
N SER A 22 56.56 -16.93 -30.48
CA SER A 22 55.75 -15.78 -30.88
C SER A 22 54.23 -16.02 -30.84
N ASP A 23 53.78 -17.25 -31.05
CA ASP A 23 52.34 -17.57 -31.07
C ASP A 23 51.80 -17.64 -29.63
N GLY A 24 52.59 -18.16 -28.69
CA GLY A 24 52.22 -18.25 -27.28
C GLY A 24 51.98 -16.87 -26.64
N GLU A 25 52.90 -15.93 -26.88
CA GLU A 25 52.74 -14.55 -26.40
C GLU A 25 51.54 -13.84 -27.04
N PHE A 26 51.28 -14.10 -28.32
CA PHE A 26 50.12 -13.55 -29.02
C PHE A 26 48.80 -14.06 -28.43
N TYR A 27 48.66 -15.38 -28.23
CA TYR A 27 47.46 -15.97 -27.61
C TYR A 27 47.28 -15.51 -26.16
N ALA A 28 48.34 -15.42 -25.36
CA ALA A 28 48.27 -14.92 -24.00
C ALA A 28 47.76 -13.46 -23.95
N ARG A 29 48.27 -12.60 -24.85
CA ARG A 29 47.78 -11.22 -24.97
C ARG A 29 46.32 -11.15 -25.42
N LEU A 30 45.89 -12.02 -26.33
CA LEU A 30 44.51 -12.08 -26.80
C LEU A 30 43.55 -12.54 -25.68
N LEU A 31 43.93 -13.58 -24.93
CA LEU A 31 43.17 -14.05 -23.77
C LEU A 31 43.08 -12.99 -22.68
N ARG A 32 44.18 -12.27 -22.42
CA ARG A 32 44.15 -11.14 -21.47
C ARG A 32 43.24 -10.02 -21.94
N ALA A 33 43.27 -9.67 -23.22
CA ALA A 33 42.37 -8.67 -23.79
C ALA A 33 40.90 -9.09 -23.68
N TYR A 34 40.57 -10.36 -23.94
CA TYR A 34 39.23 -10.90 -23.75
C TYR A 34 38.79 -10.81 -22.28
N PHE A 35 39.64 -11.27 -21.37
CA PHE A 35 39.43 -11.24 -19.93
C PHE A 35 39.17 -9.81 -19.40
N ASP A 36 39.93 -8.82 -19.87
CA ASP A 36 39.78 -7.40 -19.51
C ASP A 36 38.61 -6.70 -20.22
N SER A 37 38.14 -7.22 -21.36
CA SER A 37 37.00 -6.66 -22.10
C SER A 37 35.63 -7.07 -21.52
N ALA A 38 35.61 -8.03 -20.61
CA ALA A 38 34.37 -8.52 -20.02
C ALA A 38 33.63 -7.45 -19.21
N ASN A 39 32.30 -7.45 -19.30
CA ASN A 39 31.46 -6.56 -18.51
C ASN A 39 31.29 -7.05 -17.06
N ASP A 40 31.39 -8.35 -16.84
CA ASP A 40 31.38 -8.98 -15.53
C ASP A 40 32.81 -8.98 -14.94
N ALA A 41 32.92 -8.89 -13.61
CA ALA A 41 34.21 -9.05 -12.95
C ALA A 41 34.62 -10.52 -12.99
N ILE A 42 35.85 -10.77 -13.42
CA ILE A 42 36.40 -12.13 -13.47
C ILE A 42 37.64 -12.15 -12.59
N PHE A 43 37.72 -13.12 -11.69
CA PHE A 43 38.86 -13.28 -10.81
C PHE A 43 39.13 -14.76 -10.52
N VAL A 44 40.39 -15.02 -10.18
CA VAL A 44 40.89 -16.35 -9.84
C VAL A 44 41.41 -16.31 -8.42
N LEU A 45 41.00 -17.27 -7.60
CA LEU A 45 41.46 -17.39 -6.22
C LEU A 45 42.19 -18.72 -6.00
N CYS A 46 43.15 -18.74 -5.07
CA CYS A 46 43.67 -19.97 -4.50
C CYS A 46 42.73 -20.56 -3.42
N ASN A 47 43.07 -21.73 -2.91
CA ASN A 47 42.48 -22.40 -1.74
C ASN A 47 42.39 -21.52 -0.47
N GLU A 48 43.28 -20.53 -0.28
CA GLU A 48 43.16 -19.55 0.80
C GLU A 48 42.30 -18.32 0.46
N LEU A 49 41.51 -18.37 -0.62
CA LEU A 49 40.63 -17.30 -1.11
C LEU A 49 41.35 -15.98 -1.46
N LYS A 50 42.65 -16.05 -1.75
CA LYS A 50 43.47 -14.90 -2.14
C LYS A 50 43.53 -14.79 -3.66
N PHE A 51 43.57 -13.56 -4.17
CA PHE A 51 43.66 -13.31 -5.62
C PHE A 51 44.95 -13.88 -6.22
N LEU A 52 44.77 -14.64 -7.30
CA LEU A 52 45.81 -15.05 -8.23
C LEU A 52 45.81 -14.17 -9.49
N SER A 53 44.63 -13.76 -9.93
CA SER A 53 44.44 -12.82 -11.03
C SER A 53 43.05 -12.20 -10.97
N CYS A 54 42.88 -11.00 -11.52
CA CYS A 54 41.56 -10.38 -11.73
C CYS A 54 41.58 -9.44 -12.94
N ASN A 55 40.41 -9.26 -13.55
CA ASN A 55 40.29 -8.39 -14.72
C ASN A 55 40.11 -6.91 -14.32
N ARG A 56 40.27 -6.01 -15.28
CA ARG A 56 40.07 -4.56 -15.07
C ARG A 56 38.74 -4.18 -14.42
N ARG A 57 37.68 -4.95 -14.69
CA ARG A 57 36.37 -4.73 -14.08
C ARG A 57 36.43 -4.92 -12.57
N MET A 58 37.08 -5.98 -12.10
CA MET A 58 37.29 -6.24 -10.67
C MET A 58 38.14 -5.17 -10.00
N GLU A 59 39.22 -4.72 -10.65
CA GLU A 59 40.06 -3.61 -10.15
C GLU A 59 39.22 -2.34 -9.94
N SER A 60 38.38 -2.00 -10.92
CA SER A 60 37.47 -0.86 -10.84
C SER A 60 36.42 -1.01 -9.73
N TRP A 61 35.99 -2.23 -9.41
CA TRP A 61 35.02 -2.46 -8.35
C TRP A 61 35.64 -2.32 -6.97
N LEU A 62 36.83 -2.89 -6.77
CA LEU A 62 37.54 -2.86 -5.49
C LEU A 62 38.30 -1.56 -5.23
N GLY A 63 38.61 -0.78 -6.27
CA GLY A 63 39.47 0.40 -6.18
C GLY A 63 40.95 0.06 -6.01
N LEU A 64 41.34 -1.20 -6.23
CA LEU A 64 42.70 -1.72 -6.04
C LEU A 64 43.20 -2.36 -7.34
N PRO A 65 44.44 -2.09 -7.78
CA PRO A 65 45.01 -2.73 -8.95
C PRO A 65 45.32 -4.21 -8.69
N GLU A 66 45.27 -5.05 -9.73
CA GLU A 66 45.57 -6.48 -9.69
C GLU A 66 46.99 -6.72 -9.14
N SER A 67 47.95 -5.85 -9.46
CA SER A 67 49.33 -5.93 -8.98
C SER A 67 49.45 -5.78 -7.46
N GLU A 68 48.48 -5.16 -6.81
CA GLU A 68 48.38 -5.08 -5.35
C GLU A 68 47.63 -6.29 -4.78
N LEU A 69 46.51 -6.66 -5.41
CA LEU A 69 45.69 -7.81 -5.00
C LEU A 69 46.45 -9.15 -5.09
N THR A 70 47.38 -9.27 -6.04
CA THR A 70 48.17 -10.49 -6.29
C THR A 70 49.57 -10.46 -5.67
N ARG A 71 49.94 -9.36 -4.99
CA ARG A 71 51.30 -9.15 -4.46
C ARG A 71 51.71 -10.23 -3.45
N HIS A 72 52.78 -10.96 -3.77
CA HIS A 72 53.34 -11.99 -2.88
C HIS A 72 53.55 -11.47 -1.44
N ASN A 73 53.19 -12.30 -0.45
CA ASN A 73 53.20 -12.00 1.00
C ASN A 73 52.29 -10.87 1.51
N CYS A 74 51.54 -10.17 0.64
CA CYS A 74 50.58 -9.12 1.04
C CYS A 74 49.13 -9.43 0.64
N ARG A 75 48.86 -10.57 -0.01
CA ARG A 75 47.51 -10.96 -0.44
C ARG A 75 46.57 -11.17 0.73
N ARG A 76 45.47 -10.41 0.75
CA ARG A 76 44.35 -10.58 1.67
C ARG A 76 43.29 -11.48 1.04
N PRO A 77 42.57 -12.30 1.82
CA PRO A 77 41.46 -13.07 1.29
C PRO A 77 40.36 -12.13 0.81
N ILE A 78 39.64 -12.50 -0.25
CA ILE A 78 38.52 -11.70 -0.76
C ILE A 78 37.44 -11.46 0.31
N THR A 79 37.31 -12.36 1.29
CA THR A 79 36.37 -12.26 2.41
C THR A 79 36.61 -11.02 3.29
N ASP A 80 37.84 -10.50 3.35
CA ASP A 80 38.16 -9.22 4.01
C ASP A 80 37.58 -8.00 3.27
N LEU A 81 37.20 -8.17 2.00
CA LEU A 81 36.66 -7.15 1.10
C LEU A 81 35.14 -7.31 0.89
N VAL A 82 34.55 -8.36 1.47
CA VAL A 82 33.13 -8.68 1.42
C VAL A 82 32.48 -8.13 2.70
N GLY A 83 31.42 -7.36 2.56
CA GLY A 83 31.08 -6.33 3.54
C GLY A 83 30.69 -6.76 4.94
N ASN A 84 29.75 -7.70 5.08
CA ASN A 84 29.25 -8.14 6.37
C ASN A 84 29.60 -9.59 6.70
N THR A 85 29.62 -9.91 8.00
CA THR A 85 29.98 -11.24 8.52
C THR A 85 29.12 -12.37 7.95
N ASP A 86 27.84 -12.10 7.64
CA ASP A 86 26.95 -13.12 7.09
C ASP A 86 27.25 -13.42 5.62
N THR A 87 27.60 -12.39 4.86
CA THR A 87 27.99 -12.48 3.45
C THR A 87 29.34 -13.18 3.31
N ALA A 88 30.30 -12.88 4.21
CA ALA A 88 31.57 -13.59 4.27
C ALA A 88 31.37 -15.09 4.53
N LYS A 89 30.47 -15.46 5.46
CA LYS A 89 30.12 -16.88 5.70
C LYS A 89 29.50 -17.55 4.48
N VAL A 90 28.59 -16.87 3.77
CA VAL A 90 28.00 -17.40 2.52
C VAL A 90 29.10 -17.66 1.49
N PHE A 91 30.02 -16.70 1.32
CA PHE A 91 31.14 -16.83 0.40
C PHE A 91 32.04 -18.02 0.77
N GLU A 92 32.46 -18.15 2.04
CA GLU A 92 33.30 -19.25 2.51
C GLU A 92 32.63 -20.61 2.35
N GLN A 93 31.33 -20.71 2.68
CA GLN A 93 30.57 -21.94 2.51
C GLN A 93 30.46 -22.34 1.05
N ALA A 94 30.21 -21.38 0.16
CA ALA A 94 30.17 -21.62 -1.27
C ALA A 94 31.55 -22.06 -1.79
N ALA A 95 32.61 -21.33 -1.45
CA ALA A 95 33.96 -21.65 -1.89
C ALA A 95 34.40 -23.05 -1.46
N ARG A 96 34.10 -23.46 -0.21
CA ARG A 96 34.39 -24.83 0.27
C ARG A 96 33.74 -25.90 -0.62
N LYS A 97 32.46 -25.74 -0.96
CA LYS A 97 31.75 -26.67 -1.86
C LYS A 97 32.37 -26.69 -3.25
N VAL A 98 32.83 -25.54 -3.76
CA VAL A 98 33.53 -25.48 -5.06
C VAL A 98 34.84 -26.25 -5.01
N PHE A 99 35.63 -26.12 -3.94
CA PHE A 99 36.85 -26.92 -3.77
C PHE A 99 36.55 -28.42 -3.64
N GLU A 100 35.40 -28.80 -3.07
CA GLU A 100 34.91 -30.19 -3.04
C GLU A 100 34.40 -30.69 -4.41
N GLY A 101 34.35 -29.83 -5.44
CA GLY A 101 33.98 -30.16 -6.82
C GLY A 101 32.59 -29.71 -7.25
N GLU A 102 31.83 -29.04 -6.39
CA GLU A 102 30.47 -28.56 -6.69
C GLU A 102 30.49 -27.09 -7.13
N SER A 103 30.20 -26.80 -8.40
CA SER A 103 30.03 -25.43 -8.86
C SER A 103 28.92 -24.71 -8.09
N GLN A 104 29.17 -23.47 -7.65
CA GLN A 104 28.21 -22.69 -6.86
C GLN A 104 27.83 -21.40 -7.58
N CYS A 105 26.56 -21.01 -7.41
CA CYS A 105 26.04 -19.70 -7.74
C CYS A 105 25.39 -19.12 -6.49
N PHE A 106 25.82 -17.93 -6.08
CA PHE A 106 25.33 -17.28 -4.87
C PHE A 106 25.41 -15.76 -4.98
N GLU A 107 24.61 -15.07 -4.17
CA GLU A 107 24.61 -13.61 -4.09
C GLU A 107 25.39 -13.13 -2.88
N CYS A 108 26.13 -12.03 -3.03
CA CYS A 108 26.88 -11.44 -1.94
C CYS A 108 26.99 -9.91 -2.10
N LEU A 109 27.19 -9.19 -1.00
CA LEU A 109 27.43 -7.75 -0.99
C LEU A 109 28.94 -7.48 -0.88
N LEU A 110 29.50 -6.83 -1.90
CA LEU A 110 30.85 -6.27 -1.85
C LEU A 110 30.79 -4.88 -1.22
N GLU A 111 31.60 -4.65 -0.18
CA GLU A 111 31.73 -3.34 0.46
C GLU A 111 33.23 -2.97 0.54
N PRO A 112 33.84 -2.66 -0.61
CA PRO A 112 35.23 -2.20 -0.63
C PRO A 112 35.38 -0.89 0.18
N ALA A 113 36.50 -0.73 0.88
CA ALA A 113 36.73 0.42 1.77
C ALA A 113 36.71 1.77 1.04
N ASP A 114 37.23 1.82 -0.18
CA ASP A 114 37.42 3.05 -0.95
C ASP A 114 36.52 3.12 -2.21
N ALA A 115 35.51 2.24 -2.32
CA ALA A 115 34.63 2.21 -3.49
C ALA A 115 33.16 1.92 -3.11
N ALA A 116 32.25 2.11 -4.07
CA ALA A 116 30.82 1.93 -3.84
C ALA A 116 30.46 0.48 -3.50
N GLN A 117 29.49 0.30 -2.61
CA GLN A 117 28.91 -1.00 -2.28
C GLN A 117 28.17 -1.58 -3.49
N ARG A 118 28.25 -2.90 -3.68
CA ARG A 118 27.63 -3.57 -4.83
C ARG A 118 27.10 -4.95 -4.48
N TRP A 119 25.86 -5.22 -4.88
CA TRP A 119 25.31 -6.57 -4.86
C TRP A 119 25.77 -7.34 -6.09
N VAL A 120 26.46 -8.46 -5.86
CA VAL A 120 26.99 -9.29 -6.94
C VAL A 120 26.42 -10.71 -6.88
N GLU A 121 26.12 -11.26 -8.06
CA GLU A 121 25.88 -12.69 -8.25
C GLU A 121 27.20 -13.32 -8.69
N ILE A 122 27.71 -14.28 -7.93
CA ILE A 122 29.00 -14.93 -8.18
C ILE A 122 28.75 -16.36 -8.62
N ASN A 123 29.19 -16.68 -9.83
CA ASN A 123 29.31 -18.05 -10.33
C ASN A 123 30.76 -18.50 -10.16
N MET A 124 30.98 -19.55 -9.36
CA MET A 124 32.31 -20.02 -9.00
C MET A 124 32.49 -21.49 -9.37
N THR A 125 33.61 -21.78 -10.04
CA THR A 125 33.94 -23.11 -10.56
C THR A 125 35.39 -23.47 -10.24
N ARG A 126 35.63 -24.74 -9.90
CA ARG A 126 36.96 -25.28 -9.67
C ARG A 126 37.65 -25.50 -11.01
N VAL A 127 38.94 -25.17 -11.06
CA VAL A 127 39.79 -25.48 -12.21
C VAL A 127 41.03 -26.22 -11.71
N ASP A 128 41.21 -27.43 -12.22
CA ASP A 128 42.37 -28.26 -11.93
C ASP A 128 43.50 -27.92 -12.89
N VAL A 129 44.50 -27.18 -12.42
CA VAL A 129 45.74 -26.88 -13.16
C VAL A 129 46.92 -27.45 -12.37
N GLU A 130 48.01 -27.82 -13.05
CA GLU A 130 49.23 -28.34 -12.41
C GLU A 130 49.81 -27.41 -11.32
N ALA A 131 49.40 -26.14 -11.28
CA ALA A 131 49.85 -25.12 -10.33
C ALA A 131 49.09 -25.07 -8.99
N GLY A 132 48.11 -25.96 -8.75
CA GLY A 132 47.38 -26.08 -7.48
C GLY A 132 45.86 -25.95 -7.61
N GLU A 133 45.16 -26.07 -6.47
CA GLU A 133 43.70 -25.92 -6.43
C GLU A 133 43.30 -24.45 -6.56
N MET A 134 42.63 -24.12 -7.65
CA MET A 134 42.16 -22.77 -7.92
C MET A 134 40.70 -22.74 -8.33
N VAL A 135 40.05 -21.61 -8.05
CA VAL A 135 38.67 -21.36 -8.47
C VAL A 135 38.64 -20.14 -9.37
N ILE A 136 37.88 -20.25 -10.46
CA ILE A 136 37.55 -19.11 -11.31
C ILE A 136 36.13 -18.68 -10.93
N ALA A 137 35.98 -17.38 -10.67
CA ALA A 137 34.72 -16.76 -10.36
C ALA A 137 34.40 -15.68 -11.40
N VAL A 138 33.13 -15.67 -11.83
CA VAL A 138 32.54 -14.59 -12.61
C VAL A 138 31.48 -13.94 -11.73
N ALA A 139 31.69 -12.66 -11.41
CA ALA A 139 30.80 -11.85 -10.61
C ALA A 139 30.09 -10.82 -11.49
N ARG A 140 28.75 -10.84 -11.45
CA ARG A 140 27.89 -9.90 -12.16
C ARG A 140 27.31 -8.89 -11.19
N ASP A 141 27.38 -7.60 -11.53
CA ASP A 141 26.73 -6.55 -10.75
C ASP A 141 25.21 -6.62 -10.94
N THR A 142 24.50 -6.78 -9.84
CA THR A 142 23.04 -6.82 -9.78
C THR A 142 22.43 -5.63 -9.03
N THR A 143 23.28 -4.66 -8.62
CA THR A 143 22.89 -3.51 -7.79
C THR A 143 21.78 -2.71 -8.46
N GLU A 144 22.00 -2.24 -9.69
CA GLU A 144 21.01 -1.43 -10.41
C GLU A 144 19.68 -2.19 -10.59
N ARG A 145 19.75 -3.48 -10.96
CA ARG A 145 18.55 -4.31 -11.10
C ARG A 145 17.78 -4.43 -9.78
N ARG A 146 18.48 -4.65 -8.66
CA ARG A 146 17.86 -4.73 -7.33
C ARG A 146 17.25 -3.40 -6.91
N GLU A 147 17.96 -2.29 -7.12
CA GLU A 147 17.46 -0.95 -6.82
C GLU A 147 16.23 -0.61 -7.64
N GLN A 148 16.24 -0.91 -8.94
CA GLN A 148 15.07 -0.75 -9.82
C GLN A 148 13.90 -1.61 -9.36
N MET A 149 14.12 -2.89 -9.04
CA MET A 149 13.07 -3.77 -8.51
C MET A 149 12.53 -3.27 -7.17
N ALA A 150 13.39 -2.82 -6.26
CA ALA A 150 12.98 -2.23 -4.99
C ALA A 150 12.17 -0.94 -5.20
N ARG A 151 12.56 -0.11 -6.18
CA ARG A 151 11.83 1.10 -6.54
C ARG A 151 10.46 0.79 -7.13
N ILE A 152 10.37 -0.17 -8.05
CA ILE A 152 9.10 -0.64 -8.63
C ILE A 152 8.21 -1.20 -7.52
N TYR A 153 8.77 -2.01 -6.63
CA TYR A 153 8.03 -2.56 -5.50
C TYR A 153 7.51 -1.44 -4.58
N TYR A 154 8.35 -0.48 -4.23
CA TYR A 154 7.96 0.67 -3.41
C TYR A 154 6.85 1.47 -4.08
N GLN A 155 6.96 1.80 -5.38
CA GLN A 155 5.93 2.50 -6.15
C GLN A 155 4.62 1.70 -6.26
N SER A 156 4.69 0.37 -6.30
CA SER A 156 3.48 -0.47 -6.31
C SER A 156 2.73 -0.48 -4.98
N THR A 157 3.41 -0.14 -3.88
CA THR A 157 2.91 -0.24 -2.49
C THR A 157 2.78 1.10 -1.78
N HIS A 158 3.35 2.17 -2.32
CA HIS A 158 3.38 3.50 -1.72
C HIS A 158 2.98 4.57 -2.74
N ASP A 159 2.35 5.62 -2.25
CA ASP A 159 2.08 6.84 -2.98
C ASP A 159 3.35 7.66 -3.11
N VAL A 160 3.74 7.99 -4.35
CA VAL A 160 5.03 8.63 -4.66
C VAL A 160 5.11 10.05 -4.11
N LEU A 161 3.98 10.75 -4.01
CA LEU A 161 3.94 12.15 -3.57
C LEU A 161 4.13 12.28 -2.04
N THR A 162 3.41 11.47 -1.26
CA THR A 162 3.38 11.58 0.21
C THR A 162 4.26 10.54 0.92
N GLY A 163 4.74 9.53 0.19
CA GLY A 163 5.46 8.37 0.74
C GLY A 163 4.59 7.50 1.65
N LEU A 164 3.27 7.72 1.70
CA LEU A 164 2.35 6.88 2.46
C LEU A 164 2.09 5.56 1.74
N PRO A 165 1.82 4.46 2.46
CA PRO A 165 1.29 3.25 1.85
C PRO A 165 0.04 3.55 1.01
N ASN A 166 -0.06 2.95 -0.17
CA ASN A 166 -1.15 3.22 -1.11
C ASN A 166 -2.34 2.26 -0.93
N ARG A 167 -3.32 2.35 -1.84
CA ARG A 167 -4.49 1.45 -1.89
C ARG A 167 -4.12 -0.04 -1.95
N THR A 168 -3.07 -0.42 -2.68
CA THR A 168 -2.60 -1.80 -2.75
C THR A 168 -2.13 -2.31 -1.39
N SER A 169 -1.40 -1.47 -0.65
CA SER A 169 -0.95 -1.81 0.71
C SER A 169 -2.10 -1.89 1.71
N LEU A 170 -3.12 -1.05 1.58
CA LEU A 170 -4.34 -1.16 2.39
C LEU A 170 -5.04 -2.50 2.11
N GLN A 171 -5.25 -2.85 0.84
CA GLN A 171 -5.91 -4.09 0.46
C GLN A 171 -5.16 -5.32 1.00
N ARG A 172 -3.83 -5.36 0.83
CA ARG A 172 -2.99 -6.45 1.36
C ARG A 172 -3.12 -6.59 2.88
N PHE A 173 -3.19 -5.46 3.60
CA PHE A 173 -3.39 -5.45 5.05
C PHE A 173 -4.74 -6.06 5.42
N LEU A 174 -5.83 -5.62 4.78
CA LEU A 174 -7.18 -6.14 5.05
C LEU A 174 -7.32 -7.62 4.69
N ASP A 175 -6.76 -8.06 3.56
CA ASP A 175 -6.71 -9.48 3.18
C ASP A 175 -5.93 -10.32 4.19
N GLY A 176 -4.89 -9.76 4.80
CA GLY A 176 -4.15 -10.39 5.90
C GLY A 176 -5.01 -10.55 7.16
N CYS A 177 -5.80 -9.52 7.50
CA CYS A 177 -6.76 -9.58 8.61
C CYS A 177 -7.84 -10.64 8.39
N ASP A 178 -8.38 -10.76 7.17
CA ASP A 178 -9.41 -11.76 6.85
C ASP A 178 -8.83 -13.19 6.84
N ARG A 179 -7.64 -13.41 6.24
CA ARG A 179 -7.01 -14.73 6.13
C ARG A 179 -6.56 -15.32 7.46
N THR A 180 -6.14 -14.47 8.39
CA THR A 180 -5.69 -14.96 9.70
C THR A 180 -6.83 -15.55 10.54
N GLY A 181 -8.10 -15.41 10.10
CA GLY A 181 -9.21 -16.37 10.31
C GLY A 181 -9.62 -16.69 11.75
N ALA A 182 -8.87 -16.22 12.74
CA ALA A 182 -9.03 -16.55 14.13
C ALA A 182 -9.32 -15.27 14.92
N MET A 183 -10.54 -15.25 15.46
CA MET A 183 -11.00 -14.45 16.58
C MET A 183 -11.54 -13.06 16.23
N GLY A 184 -12.81 -12.83 16.59
CA GLY A 184 -13.36 -11.49 16.84
C GLY A 184 -12.68 -10.77 18.01
N GLU A 185 -11.34 -10.76 18.06
CA GLU A 185 -10.53 -10.17 19.13
C GLU A 185 -9.70 -8.95 18.69
N ARG A 186 -9.68 -8.62 17.40
CA ARG A 186 -9.01 -7.42 16.88
C ARG A 186 -10.03 -6.51 16.21
N PRO A 187 -10.81 -5.74 16.99
CA PRO A 187 -11.67 -4.74 16.41
C PRO A 187 -10.81 -3.75 15.62
N LEU A 188 -11.28 -3.41 14.43
CA LEU A 188 -10.68 -2.40 13.58
C LEU A 188 -11.68 -1.26 13.41
N VAL A 189 -11.20 -0.02 13.44
CA VAL A 189 -11.99 1.14 13.02
C VAL A 189 -11.27 1.83 11.89
N MET A 190 -11.96 2.03 10.77
CA MET A 190 -11.47 2.71 9.60
C MET A 190 -12.07 4.12 9.52
N LEU A 191 -11.20 5.10 9.32
CA LEU A 191 -11.55 6.49 9.01
C LEU A 191 -11.16 6.73 7.56
N VAL A 192 -12.11 7.07 6.71
CA VAL A 192 -11.87 7.60 5.37
C VAL A 192 -11.99 9.12 5.45
N ILE A 193 -10.92 9.81 5.10
CA ILE A 193 -10.73 11.25 5.32
C ILE A 193 -10.58 11.92 3.96
N ASP A 194 -11.32 13.00 3.75
CA ASP A 194 -11.36 13.78 2.50
C ASP A 194 -11.09 15.25 2.82
N VAL A 195 -10.18 15.87 2.07
CA VAL A 195 -9.79 17.27 2.31
C VAL A 195 -10.89 18.19 1.75
N LEU A 196 -11.46 19.04 2.60
CA LEU A 196 -12.49 20.00 2.17
C LEU A 196 -11.91 21.01 1.17
N HIS A 197 -12.67 21.29 0.11
CA HIS A 197 -12.32 22.29 -0.92
C HIS A 197 -10.98 22.06 -1.63
N PHE A 198 -10.44 20.83 -1.62
CA PHE A 198 -9.15 20.57 -2.25
C PHE A 198 -9.14 20.82 -3.77
N ARG A 199 -10.28 20.61 -4.44
CA ARG A 199 -10.43 20.99 -5.86
C ARG A 199 -10.21 22.49 -6.06
N ASP A 200 -10.82 23.31 -5.21
CA ASP A 200 -10.73 24.78 -5.29
C ASP A 200 -9.27 25.22 -5.07
N VAL A 201 -8.55 24.56 -4.15
CA VAL A 201 -7.10 24.78 -3.94
C VAL A 201 -6.32 24.45 -5.21
N ASN A 202 -6.60 23.32 -5.84
CA ASN A 202 -5.89 22.87 -7.04
C ASN A 202 -6.16 23.79 -8.25
N GLU A 203 -7.40 24.26 -8.40
CA GLU A 203 -7.80 25.19 -9.46
C GLU A 203 -7.24 26.60 -9.26
N ALA A 204 -7.21 27.10 -8.01
CA ALA A 204 -6.77 28.47 -7.72
C ALA A 204 -5.24 28.62 -7.61
N LEU A 205 -4.54 27.62 -7.07
CA LEU A 205 -3.11 27.72 -6.73
C LEU A 205 -2.20 26.80 -7.55
N GLY A 206 -2.80 25.93 -8.37
CA GLY A 206 -2.08 24.99 -9.24
C GLY A 206 -1.57 23.73 -8.53
N HIS A 207 -1.15 22.76 -9.35
CA HIS A 207 -0.78 21.41 -8.90
C HIS A 207 0.39 21.39 -7.92
N GLN A 208 1.41 22.22 -8.12
CA GLN A 208 2.58 22.23 -7.24
C GLN A 208 2.20 22.66 -5.81
N MET A 209 1.32 23.64 -5.66
CA MET A 209 0.85 24.07 -4.34
C MET A 209 -0.06 23.02 -3.71
N ALA A 210 -0.96 22.43 -4.51
CA ALA A 210 -1.84 21.36 -4.05
C ALA A 210 -1.05 20.13 -3.56
N ASP A 211 0.06 19.81 -4.23
CA ASP A 211 0.97 18.74 -3.85
C ASP A 211 1.66 19.00 -2.50
N GLU A 212 2.11 20.23 -2.24
CA GLU A 212 2.69 20.61 -0.95
C GLU A 212 1.64 20.56 0.17
N VAL A 213 0.41 21.00 -0.10
CA VAL A 213 -0.71 20.86 0.85
C VAL A 213 -0.93 19.39 1.23
N LEU A 214 -0.95 18.48 0.25
CA LEU A 214 -1.10 17.04 0.51
C LEU A 214 0.07 16.45 1.29
N LYS A 215 1.31 16.87 1.02
CA LYS A 215 2.49 16.47 1.80
C LYS A 215 2.40 16.93 3.25
N THR A 216 1.98 18.18 3.49
CA THR A 216 1.77 18.71 4.84
C THR A 216 0.70 17.93 5.58
N ILE A 217 -0.46 17.69 4.95
CA ILE A 217 -1.55 16.88 5.54
C ILE A 217 -1.07 15.46 5.84
N ALA A 218 -0.38 14.82 4.90
CA ALA A 218 0.17 13.48 5.10
C ALA A 218 1.13 13.44 6.29
N SER A 219 2.00 14.46 6.45
CA SER A 219 2.91 14.56 7.59
C SER A 219 2.14 14.69 8.91
N ARG A 220 1.13 15.56 8.97
CA ARG A 220 0.33 15.75 10.19
C ARG A 220 -0.43 14.48 10.58
N LEU A 221 -1.03 13.81 9.60
CA LEU A 221 -1.74 12.56 9.86
C LEU A 221 -0.79 11.41 10.24
N LYS A 222 0.46 11.40 9.77
CA LYS A 222 1.50 10.49 10.29
C LYS A 222 1.79 10.75 11.76
N GLU A 223 1.88 12.01 12.20
CA GLU A 223 2.05 12.33 13.63
C GLU A 223 0.84 11.90 14.46
N VAL A 224 -0.38 12.13 13.97
CA VAL A 224 -1.60 11.63 14.63
C VAL A 224 -1.54 10.09 14.75
N ALA A 225 -1.20 9.37 13.68
CA ALA A 225 -1.08 7.91 13.73
C ALA A 225 -0.03 7.42 14.74
N ARG A 226 1.04 8.19 15.00
CA ARG A 226 2.05 7.84 16.02
C ARG A 226 1.56 8.02 17.45
N GLN A 227 0.62 8.92 17.69
CA GLN A 227 0.02 9.14 19.02
C GLN A 227 -0.84 7.95 19.46
N PHE A 228 -1.42 7.22 18.50
CA PHE A 228 -2.33 6.11 18.76
C PHE A 228 -1.73 4.77 18.34
N ARG A 229 -1.45 3.91 19.31
CA ARG A 229 -0.88 2.57 19.07
C ARG A 229 -1.71 1.77 18.05
N ASP A 230 -1.03 0.98 17.23
CA ASP A 230 -1.62 0.13 16.18
C ASP A 230 -2.42 0.89 15.11
N THR A 231 -2.20 2.20 14.97
CA THR A 231 -2.83 3.00 13.92
C THR A 231 -1.96 3.04 12.68
N ARG A 232 -2.57 2.75 11.53
CA ARG A 232 -1.93 2.76 10.21
C ARG A 232 -2.56 3.84 9.35
N ILE A 233 -1.75 4.46 8.50
CA ILE A 233 -2.21 5.49 7.58
C ILE A 233 -1.87 5.13 6.14
N TYR A 234 -2.79 5.44 5.24
CA TYR A 234 -2.72 5.18 3.80
C TYR A 234 -3.20 6.40 3.02
N ARG A 235 -2.73 6.54 1.78
CA ARG A 235 -3.32 7.45 0.79
C ARG A 235 -3.92 6.64 -0.35
N LEU A 236 -5.20 6.86 -0.65
CA LEU A 236 -5.90 6.06 -1.65
C LEU A 236 -5.77 6.67 -3.04
N GLU A 237 -6.24 7.90 -3.19
CA GLU A 237 -6.35 8.62 -4.45
C GLU A 237 -6.54 10.11 -4.15
N SER A 238 -6.11 10.99 -5.06
CA SER A 238 -6.38 12.44 -4.98
C SER A 238 -6.08 13.02 -3.58
N ASP A 239 -7.13 13.39 -2.86
CA ASP A 239 -7.18 14.03 -1.56
C ASP A 239 -7.74 13.11 -0.46
N ARG A 240 -7.85 11.81 -0.75
CA ARG A 240 -8.41 10.81 0.17
C ARG A 240 -7.32 10.07 0.93
N PHE A 241 -7.39 10.18 2.24
CA PHE A 241 -6.56 9.45 3.20
C PHE A 241 -7.39 8.40 3.93
N VAL A 242 -6.74 7.34 4.40
CA VAL A 242 -7.36 6.33 5.24
C VAL A 242 -6.52 6.11 6.49
N MET A 243 -7.15 6.10 7.64
CA MET A 243 -6.55 5.63 8.88
C MET A 243 -7.26 4.37 9.34
N VAL A 244 -6.48 3.34 9.70
CA VAL A 244 -7.00 2.09 10.26
C VAL A 244 -6.46 1.93 11.67
N CYS A 245 -7.36 1.99 12.64
CA CYS A 245 -7.09 1.87 14.06
C CYS A 245 -7.20 0.40 14.48
N GLY A 246 -6.13 -0.15 15.05
CA GLY A 246 -6.13 -1.46 15.71
C GLY A 246 -6.83 -1.45 17.07
N LYS A 247 -6.77 -2.57 17.81
CA LYS A 247 -7.56 -2.84 19.02
C LYS A 247 -7.65 -1.68 20.03
N ASP A 248 -6.52 -1.09 20.42
CA ASP A 248 -6.47 -0.05 21.46
C ASP A 248 -7.05 1.29 20.94
N ALA A 249 -6.66 1.69 19.73
CA ALA A 249 -7.14 2.91 19.08
C ALA A 249 -8.59 2.81 18.61
N ALA A 250 -9.06 1.61 18.27
CA ALA A 250 -10.44 1.34 17.87
C ALA A 250 -11.44 1.63 19.00
N GLN A 251 -11.07 1.40 20.26
CA GLN A 251 -11.91 1.75 21.42
C GLN A 251 -12.02 3.27 21.62
N HIS A 252 -11.01 4.03 21.18
CA HIS A 252 -10.90 5.47 21.34
C HIS A 252 -10.98 6.21 20.00
N TRP A 253 -11.70 5.64 19.02
CA TRP A 253 -11.73 6.17 17.66
C TRP A 253 -12.22 7.62 17.58
N ALA A 254 -13.09 8.05 18.51
CA ALA A 254 -13.54 9.43 18.59
C ALA A 254 -12.39 10.41 18.92
N ALA A 255 -11.45 10.01 19.78
CA ALA A 255 -10.25 10.80 20.07
C ALA A 255 -9.30 10.83 18.86
N VAL A 256 -9.22 9.75 18.08
CA VAL A 256 -8.48 9.73 16.82
C VAL A 256 -9.09 10.71 15.82
N VAL A 257 -10.42 10.71 15.67
CA VAL A 257 -11.15 11.67 14.82
C VAL A 257 -10.87 13.10 15.25
N GLU A 258 -10.93 13.39 16.55
CA GLU A 258 -10.65 14.73 17.08
C GLU A 258 -9.21 15.15 16.77
N ALA A 259 -8.23 14.29 17.00
CA ALA A 259 -6.83 14.55 16.68
C ALA A 259 -6.61 14.77 15.17
N VAL A 260 -7.31 14.02 14.31
CA VAL A 260 -7.32 14.25 12.86
C VAL A 260 -7.86 15.66 12.56
N GLN A 261 -9.03 16.02 13.08
CA GLN A 261 -9.62 17.34 12.86
C GLN A 261 -8.73 18.48 13.33
N GLN A 262 -8.08 18.34 14.49
CA GLN A 262 -7.10 19.30 15.01
C GLN A 262 -5.88 19.41 14.07
N GLY A 263 -5.40 18.29 13.52
CA GLY A 263 -4.34 18.29 12.51
C GLY A 263 -4.69 19.05 11.24
N PHE A 264 -5.97 19.05 10.85
CA PHE A 264 -6.47 19.85 9.73
C PHE A 264 -6.63 21.34 10.09
N ALA A 265 -7.09 21.64 11.31
CA ALA A 265 -7.36 23.01 11.75
C ALA A 265 -6.13 23.92 11.83
N ALA A 266 -4.92 23.36 11.97
CA ALA A 266 -3.69 24.14 11.97
C ALA A 266 -3.45 24.80 10.58
N PRO A 267 -3.15 26.11 10.50
CA PRO A 267 -2.86 26.78 9.23
C PRO A 267 -1.69 26.10 8.48
N ILE A 268 -1.83 25.94 7.17
CA ILE A 268 -0.76 25.49 6.27
C ILE A 268 -0.12 26.74 5.69
N GLU A 269 1.13 26.98 6.06
CA GLU A 269 1.95 28.08 5.52
C GLU A 269 2.75 27.58 4.32
N GLN A 270 2.45 28.10 3.14
CA GLN A 270 3.18 27.78 1.92
C GLN A 270 3.32 29.03 1.04
N SER A 271 4.56 29.34 0.62
CA SER A 271 4.87 30.50 -0.24
C SER A 271 4.31 31.84 0.26
N GLY A 272 4.22 32.04 1.58
CA GLY A 272 3.69 33.25 2.20
C GLY A 272 2.16 33.33 2.28
N LEU A 273 1.44 32.30 1.84
CA LEU A 273 -0.01 32.15 2.02
C LEU A 273 -0.32 31.28 3.23
N GLN A 274 -1.35 31.63 3.98
CA GLN A 274 -1.92 30.79 5.04
C GLN A 274 -3.25 30.18 4.57
N LEU A 275 -3.31 28.85 4.51
CA LEU A 275 -4.51 28.09 4.15
C LEU A 275 -5.01 27.31 5.36
N THR A 276 -6.29 27.46 5.69
CA THR A 276 -6.95 26.61 6.68
C THR A 276 -7.93 25.70 5.97
N LEU A 277 -7.71 24.38 6.05
CA LEU A 277 -8.54 23.38 5.40
C LEU A 277 -9.21 22.51 6.46
N GLY A 278 -10.46 22.15 6.23
CA GLY A 278 -11.14 21.15 7.04
C GLY A 278 -11.03 19.76 6.43
N SER A 279 -11.66 18.79 7.08
CA SER A 279 -11.83 17.44 6.54
C SER A 279 -13.25 16.93 6.73
N ASN A 280 -13.68 16.09 5.79
CA ASN A 280 -14.84 15.23 5.94
C ASN A 280 -14.38 13.81 6.28
N ILE A 281 -15.01 13.17 7.27
CA ILE A 281 -14.57 11.87 7.78
C ILE A 281 -15.74 10.88 7.82
N GLY A 282 -15.62 9.80 7.07
CA GLY A 282 -16.49 8.62 7.19
C GLY A 282 -15.84 7.56 8.06
N VAL A 283 -16.59 7.00 9.01
CA VAL A 283 -16.07 6.02 9.98
C VAL A 283 -16.82 4.69 9.87
N ALA A 284 -16.10 3.57 9.79
CA ALA A 284 -16.71 2.24 9.88
C ALA A 284 -15.90 1.30 10.79
N SER A 285 -16.55 0.31 11.39
CA SER A 285 -15.95 -0.59 12.36
C SER A 285 -16.17 -2.06 12.00
N TYR A 286 -15.15 -2.87 12.28
CA TYR A 286 -15.18 -4.32 12.16
C TYR A 286 -15.02 -4.91 13.57
N PRO A 287 -15.84 -5.89 13.98
CA PRO A 287 -16.90 -6.53 13.21
C PRO A 287 -18.28 -5.85 13.30
N ALA A 288 -18.41 -4.70 13.99
CA ALA A 288 -19.72 -4.14 14.33
C ALA A 288 -20.55 -3.69 13.12
N HIS A 289 -19.92 -3.15 12.06
CA HIS A 289 -20.61 -2.73 10.84
C HIS A 289 -20.50 -3.72 9.69
N VAL A 290 -19.36 -4.43 9.62
CA VAL A 290 -19.02 -5.33 8.51
C VAL A 290 -18.51 -6.66 9.05
N SER A 291 -18.83 -7.75 8.36
CA SER A 291 -18.45 -9.11 8.76
C SER A 291 -17.08 -9.56 8.24
N ALA A 292 -16.47 -8.79 7.33
CA ALA A 292 -15.11 -8.99 6.82
C ALA A 292 -14.38 -7.64 6.84
N ALA A 293 -13.08 -7.64 7.15
CA ALA A 293 -12.27 -6.43 7.22
C ALA A 293 -12.25 -5.71 5.87
N ASN A 294 -12.26 -6.45 4.76
CA ASN A 294 -12.37 -5.90 3.41
C ASN A 294 -13.64 -5.05 3.18
N GLY A 295 -14.72 -5.30 3.93
CA GLY A 295 -15.94 -4.48 3.85
C GLY A 295 -15.79 -3.07 4.44
N LEU A 296 -14.75 -2.81 5.24
CA LEU A 296 -14.56 -1.53 5.92
C LEU A 296 -14.44 -0.35 4.95
N VAL A 297 -13.75 -0.54 3.82
CA VAL A 297 -13.53 0.52 2.83
C VAL A 297 -14.86 1.02 2.29
N GLN A 298 -15.71 0.11 1.81
CA GLN A 298 -17.00 0.46 1.25
C GLN A 298 -17.92 1.11 2.30
N ALA A 299 -17.96 0.58 3.52
CA ALA A 299 -18.78 1.13 4.59
C ALA A 299 -18.33 2.54 5.02
N ALA A 300 -17.03 2.77 5.16
CA ALA A 300 -16.50 4.07 5.55
C ALA A 300 -16.65 5.10 4.40
N GLU A 301 -16.49 4.70 3.14
CA GLU A 301 -16.76 5.55 1.97
C GLU A 301 -18.25 5.93 1.87
N ALA A 302 -19.17 4.99 2.14
CA ALA A 302 -20.61 5.29 2.20
C ALA A 302 -20.94 6.31 3.30
N ALA A 303 -20.31 6.18 4.47
CA ALA A 303 -20.46 7.16 5.56
C ALA A 303 -19.92 8.54 5.17
N LEU A 304 -18.75 8.60 4.52
CA LEU A 304 -18.16 9.84 4.01
C LEU A 304 -19.05 10.49 2.93
N HIS A 305 -19.62 9.70 2.03
CA HIS A 305 -20.53 10.22 1.02
C HIS A 305 -21.77 10.86 1.68
N ALA A 306 -22.29 10.26 2.75
CA ALA A 306 -23.40 10.82 3.50
C ALA A 306 -23.03 12.09 4.31
N VAL A 307 -21.76 12.27 4.68
CA VAL A 307 -21.24 13.56 5.20
C VAL A 307 -21.35 14.64 4.12
N LYS A 308 -20.84 14.36 2.91
CA LYS A 308 -20.84 15.33 1.80
C LYS A 308 -22.23 15.80 1.37
N GLN A 309 -23.27 14.98 1.60
CA GLN A 309 -24.66 15.34 1.30
C GLN A 309 -25.35 16.14 2.41
N GLN A 310 -24.85 16.08 3.65
CA GLN A 310 -25.47 16.71 4.81
C GLN A 310 -24.52 17.75 5.37
N ALA A 311 -24.75 19.03 5.07
CA ALA A 311 -23.91 20.15 5.50
C ALA A 311 -23.84 20.38 7.03
N ALA A 312 -24.43 19.49 7.83
CA ALA A 312 -24.60 19.66 9.28
C ALA A 312 -23.44 19.07 10.12
N SER A 313 -22.66 18.11 9.59
CA SER A 313 -21.56 17.48 10.33
C SER A 313 -20.44 17.10 9.38
N SER A 314 -19.17 17.32 9.78
CA SER A 314 -17.97 16.90 9.05
C SER A 314 -17.54 15.46 9.33
N VAL A 315 -18.20 14.77 10.27
CA VAL A 315 -17.90 13.38 10.63
C VAL A 315 -19.18 12.55 10.66
N ARG A 316 -19.09 11.31 10.18
CA ARG A 316 -20.19 10.36 10.30
C ARG A 316 -19.71 8.93 10.46
N MET A 317 -20.30 8.25 11.45
CA MET A 317 -20.19 6.82 11.61
C MET A 317 -21.19 6.10 10.70
N TYR A 318 -20.74 5.02 10.09
CA TYR A 318 -21.56 4.14 9.28
C TYR A 318 -22.60 3.44 10.16
N TYR A 319 -23.83 3.34 9.67
CA TYR A 319 -24.89 2.57 10.32
C TYR A 319 -25.48 1.61 9.29
N ARG A 320 -25.31 0.30 9.53
CA ARG A 320 -25.79 -0.76 8.62
C ARG A 320 -27.29 -0.70 8.35
N SER A 321 -28.08 -0.15 9.29
CA SER A 321 -29.53 0.06 9.14
C SER A 321 -29.90 1.13 8.10
N ARG A 322 -28.94 1.94 7.62
CA ARG A 322 -29.16 2.96 6.58
C ARG A 322 -28.72 2.53 5.18
N ASP A 323 -27.98 1.43 5.05
CA ASP A 323 -27.29 1.07 3.79
C ASP A 323 -27.91 -0.12 3.04
N ALA A 324 -28.92 -0.78 3.62
CA ALA A 324 -29.56 -1.95 3.00
C ALA A 324 -30.42 -1.65 1.76
N SER A 325 -30.49 -0.41 1.23
CA SER A 325 -31.70 -0.05 0.48
C SER A 325 -31.57 0.96 -0.66
N GLY A 326 -30.60 0.88 -1.57
CA GLY A 326 -30.79 1.59 -2.86
C GLY A 326 -32.15 1.23 -3.50
N LYS A 327 -32.47 -0.08 -3.53
CA LYS A 327 -33.76 -0.60 -4.00
C LYS A 327 -34.88 -0.44 -2.97
N GLU A 328 -34.63 -0.74 -1.70
CA GLU A 328 -35.67 -0.68 -0.67
C GLU A 328 -36.05 0.76 -0.29
N ARG A 329 -35.16 1.76 -0.44
CA ARG A 329 -35.46 3.19 -0.31
C ARG A 329 -36.31 3.66 -1.47
N LEU A 330 -36.00 3.23 -2.70
CA LEU A 330 -36.85 3.52 -3.86
C LEU A 330 -38.24 2.89 -3.73
N ALA A 331 -38.32 1.64 -3.24
CA ALA A 331 -39.60 1.00 -2.92
C ALA A 331 -40.35 1.80 -1.85
N LEU A 332 -39.68 2.12 -0.74
CA LEU A 332 -40.29 2.85 0.37
C LEU A 332 -40.71 4.29 0.00
N LEU A 333 -40.00 4.95 -0.92
CA LEU A 333 -40.39 6.24 -1.48
C LEU A 333 -41.67 6.15 -2.31
N ASN A 334 -41.81 5.10 -3.12
CA ASN A 334 -43.03 4.84 -3.87
C ASN A 334 -44.19 4.48 -2.94
N ASP A 335 -43.92 3.70 -1.90
CA ASP A 335 -44.94 3.30 -0.92
C ASP A 335 -45.39 4.49 -0.06
N LEU A 336 -44.48 5.40 0.31
CA LEU A 336 -44.82 6.65 0.99
C LEU A 336 -45.73 7.52 0.12
N ARG A 337 -45.41 7.65 -1.17
CA ARG A 337 -46.23 8.40 -2.13
C ARG A 337 -47.65 7.84 -2.22
N LYS A 338 -47.77 6.52 -2.29
CA LYS A 338 -49.06 5.83 -2.28
C LYS A 338 -49.79 6.06 -0.96
N ALA A 339 -49.12 5.89 0.17
CA ALA A 339 -49.73 6.04 1.49
C ALA A 339 -50.30 7.44 1.73
N ILE A 340 -49.59 8.49 1.29
CA ILE A 340 -50.09 9.87 1.33
C ILE A 340 -51.35 10.02 0.46
N ALA A 341 -51.34 9.46 -0.75
CA ALA A 341 -52.46 9.55 -1.68
C ALA A 341 -53.69 8.71 -1.27
N THR A 342 -53.48 7.56 -0.63
CA THR A 342 -54.54 6.64 -0.21
C THR A 342 -54.95 6.80 1.24
N ALA A 343 -54.64 7.92 1.88
CA ALA A 343 -55.05 8.20 3.25
C ALA A 343 -54.53 7.21 4.32
N ALA A 344 -53.44 6.49 4.04
CA ALA A 344 -52.86 5.49 4.95
C ALA A 344 -51.85 6.07 5.97
N ILE A 345 -51.80 7.40 6.07
CA ILE A 345 -51.11 8.13 7.14
C ILE A 345 -52.17 8.55 8.15
N ASP A 346 -52.01 8.08 9.38
CA ASP A 346 -52.88 8.40 10.52
C ASP A 346 -52.23 9.44 11.43
N VAL A 347 -52.97 9.93 12.42
CA VAL A 347 -52.50 10.93 13.38
C VAL A 347 -52.84 10.51 14.81
N ASP A 348 -51.83 10.39 15.66
CA ASP A 348 -52.03 10.33 17.10
C ASP A 348 -52.06 11.77 17.66
N LEU A 349 -52.99 12.06 18.58
CA LEU A 349 -53.05 13.35 19.26
C LEU A 349 -52.49 13.21 20.68
N GLN A 350 -51.38 13.87 20.95
CA GLN A 350 -50.77 13.90 22.28
C GLN A 350 -51.14 15.19 23.03
N PRO A 351 -51.79 15.11 24.20
CA PRO A 351 -52.15 16.29 24.97
C PRO A 351 -50.92 16.94 25.62
N ILE A 352 -50.82 18.26 25.45
CA ILE A 352 -49.85 19.13 26.11
C ILE A 352 -50.64 19.99 27.11
N VAL A 353 -50.47 19.68 28.39
CA VAL A 353 -51.16 20.35 29.50
C VAL A 353 -50.28 21.41 30.16
N PRO A 354 -50.84 22.55 30.60
CA PRO A 354 -50.10 23.55 31.37
C PRO A 354 -49.66 23.01 32.74
N VAL A 355 -48.43 23.30 33.14
CA VAL A 355 -47.89 22.88 34.45
C VAL A 355 -48.46 23.74 35.58
N HIS A 356 -48.72 25.03 35.32
CA HIS A 356 -49.28 25.98 36.30
C HIS A 356 -50.39 26.82 35.65
N GLY A 357 -51.50 27.00 36.38
CA GLY A 357 -52.63 27.87 36.00
C GLY A 357 -53.70 27.22 35.09
N PRO A 358 -54.87 27.87 34.93
CA PRO A 358 -55.88 27.46 33.96
C PRO A 358 -55.43 27.86 32.56
N GLY A 359 -54.79 26.95 31.85
CA GLY A 359 -54.47 27.11 30.42
C GLY A 359 -55.22 26.10 29.56
N ALA A 360 -55.51 26.46 28.32
CA ALA A 360 -56.13 25.55 27.37
C ALA A 360 -55.21 24.35 27.09
N VAL A 361 -55.79 23.14 27.09
CA VAL A 361 -55.09 21.94 26.64
C VAL A 361 -54.78 22.09 25.16
N ARG A 362 -53.52 21.85 24.77
CA ARG A 362 -53.12 21.80 23.35
C ARG A 362 -52.95 20.35 22.94
N LEU A 363 -53.14 20.05 21.66
CA LEU A 363 -52.91 18.72 21.10
C LEU A 363 -51.77 18.82 20.08
N GLU A 364 -50.74 17.98 20.26
CA GLU A 364 -49.72 17.77 19.25
C GLU A 364 -50.14 16.63 18.32
N ALA A 365 -50.20 16.90 17.02
CA ALA A 365 -50.52 15.93 15.99
C ALA A 365 -49.26 15.18 15.55
N LEU A 366 -49.20 13.90 15.85
CA LEU A 366 -48.06 13.04 15.57
C LEU A 366 -48.41 12.06 14.45
N ALA A 367 -47.78 12.22 13.29
CA ALA A 367 -48.02 11.36 12.14
C ALA A 367 -47.64 9.89 12.44
N ARG A 368 -48.47 8.97 11.95
CA ARG A 368 -48.27 7.52 12.04
C ARG A 368 -48.41 6.89 10.67
N TRP A 369 -47.46 6.05 10.32
CA TRP A 369 -47.52 5.29 9.08
C TRP A 369 -47.44 3.79 9.35
N HIS A 370 -48.54 3.10 9.05
CA HIS A 370 -48.64 1.65 9.13
C HIS A 370 -48.50 1.06 7.74
N HIS A 371 -47.35 0.47 7.47
CA HIS A 371 -47.08 -0.17 6.19
C HIS A 371 -47.61 -1.61 6.19
N PRO A 372 -48.33 -2.05 5.13
CA PRO A 372 -49.00 -3.36 5.11
C PRO A 372 -48.03 -4.53 5.30
N GLU A 373 -46.84 -4.47 4.72
CA GLU A 373 -45.83 -5.54 4.84
C GLU A 373 -44.78 -5.31 5.93
N ARG A 374 -44.55 -4.05 6.32
CA ARG A 374 -43.40 -3.65 7.14
C ARG A 374 -43.79 -3.23 8.56
N GLY A 375 -45.09 -3.23 8.87
CA GLY A 375 -45.61 -2.77 10.15
C GLY A 375 -45.46 -1.25 10.32
N GLN A 376 -45.35 -0.80 11.56
CA GLN A 376 -45.18 0.62 11.86
C GLN A 376 -43.82 1.13 11.40
N ILE A 377 -43.85 2.21 10.63
CA ILE A 377 -42.64 2.90 10.17
C ILE A 377 -42.44 4.16 11.02
N PRO A 378 -41.27 4.32 11.67
CA PRO A 378 -41.05 5.43 12.59
C PRO A 378 -41.03 6.80 11.87
N PRO A 379 -41.56 7.87 12.50
CA PRO A 379 -41.62 9.23 11.93
C PRO A 379 -40.28 9.73 11.41
N GLU A 380 -39.20 9.51 12.17
CA GLU A 380 -37.86 9.98 11.81
C GLU A 380 -37.39 9.39 10.46
N ARG A 381 -37.90 8.21 10.10
CA ARG A 381 -37.56 7.54 8.84
C ARG A 381 -38.35 8.08 7.66
N PHE A 382 -39.69 8.20 7.77
CA PHE A 382 -40.50 8.60 6.62
C PHE A 382 -40.59 10.12 6.44
N VAL A 383 -40.43 10.91 7.50
CA VAL A 383 -40.34 12.38 7.39
C VAL A 383 -39.07 12.77 6.63
N ALA A 384 -37.92 12.19 6.99
CA ALA A 384 -36.67 12.41 6.26
C ALA A 384 -36.76 11.97 4.78
N LEU A 385 -37.53 10.92 4.49
CA LEU A 385 -37.81 10.50 3.11
C LEU A 385 -38.70 11.52 2.38
N ALA A 386 -39.73 12.05 3.04
CA ALA A 386 -40.61 13.05 2.47
C ALA A 386 -39.85 14.36 2.17
N GLU A 387 -38.96 14.80 3.05
CA GLU A 387 -38.10 15.97 2.84
C GLU A 387 -37.16 15.77 1.65
N THR A 388 -36.39 14.68 1.66
CA THR A 388 -35.40 14.41 0.61
C THR A 388 -36.00 14.08 -0.76
N SER A 389 -37.28 13.71 -0.82
CA SER A 389 -38.00 13.43 -2.08
C SER A 389 -38.97 14.53 -2.51
N GLY A 390 -39.07 15.63 -1.76
CA GLY A 390 -39.99 16.73 -2.05
C GLY A 390 -41.47 16.43 -1.75
N GLN A 391 -41.78 15.32 -1.08
CA GLN A 391 -43.14 14.92 -0.70
C GLN A 391 -43.61 15.52 0.63
N ILE A 392 -42.73 16.25 1.34
CA ILE A 392 -43.02 16.80 2.67
C ILE A 392 -44.29 17.66 2.70
N LEU A 393 -44.52 18.49 1.68
CA LEU A 393 -45.72 19.33 1.61
C LEU A 393 -47.01 18.51 1.50
N ALA A 394 -47.00 17.44 0.71
CA ALA A 394 -48.16 16.55 0.56
C ALA A 394 -48.44 15.78 1.86
N LEU A 395 -47.38 15.33 2.53
CA LEU A 395 -47.48 14.71 3.85
C LEU A 395 -48.05 15.68 4.89
N THR A 396 -47.53 16.90 4.95
CA THR A 396 -48.01 17.95 5.88
C THR A 396 -49.49 18.23 5.68
N TRP A 397 -49.94 18.42 4.43
CA TRP A 397 -51.37 18.65 4.15
C TRP A 397 -52.24 17.50 4.61
N ARG A 398 -51.80 16.26 4.38
CA ARG A 398 -52.53 15.07 4.78
C ARG A 398 -52.66 14.98 6.31
N VAL A 399 -51.59 15.27 7.04
CA VAL A 399 -51.57 15.28 8.51
C VAL A 399 -52.48 16.38 9.06
N ILE A 400 -52.46 17.59 8.48
CA ILE A 400 -53.35 18.69 8.88
C ILE A 400 -54.81 18.32 8.65
N GLU A 401 -55.15 17.80 7.46
CA GLU A 401 -56.51 17.38 7.12
C GLU A 401 -57.03 16.35 8.13
N ARG A 402 -56.21 15.34 8.43
CA ARG A 402 -56.59 14.29 9.37
C ARG A 402 -56.72 14.81 10.81
N ALA A 403 -55.76 15.63 11.27
CA ALA A 403 -55.82 16.23 12.59
C ALA A 403 -57.06 17.11 12.78
N LEU A 404 -57.47 17.86 11.75
CA LEU A 404 -58.71 18.65 11.79
C LEU A 404 -59.95 17.78 11.83
N GLN A 405 -59.97 16.65 11.11
CA GLN A 405 -61.08 15.68 11.15
C GLN A 405 -61.21 15.06 12.54
N ASP A 406 -60.09 14.65 13.15
CA ASP A 406 -60.07 14.00 14.46
C ASP A 406 -60.33 14.99 15.61
N ALA A 407 -59.91 16.25 15.48
CA ALA A 407 -60.18 17.31 16.45
C ALA A 407 -61.61 17.86 16.38
N ALA A 408 -62.28 17.79 15.22
CA ALA A 408 -63.63 18.33 15.04
C ALA A 408 -64.68 17.79 16.03
N PRO A 409 -64.79 16.48 16.33
CA PRO A 409 -65.72 15.98 17.34
C PRO A 409 -65.34 16.43 18.75
N LEU A 410 -64.04 16.43 19.10
CA LEU A 410 -63.55 16.89 20.40
C LEU A 410 -63.97 18.35 20.66
N ILE A 411 -63.80 19.22 19.67
CA ILE A 411 -64.20 20.63 19.77
C ILE A 411 -65.73 20.79 19.94
N ARG A 412 -66.54 19.88 19.38
CA ARG A 412 -68.00 19.91 19.54
C ARG A 412 -68.47 19.42 20.91
N GLU A 413 -67.72 18.52 21.53
CA GLU A 413 -68.08 17.89 22.81
C GLU A 413 -67.61 18.70 24.03
N GLY A 414 -66.72 19.67 23.82
CA GLY A 414 -66.19 20.56 24.86
C GLY A 414 -64.89 20.06 25.42
#